data_AF-A0A8C0R5V4-F1
#
_entry.id   AF-A0A8C0R5V4-F1
#
_cell.length_a   1.000
_cell.length_b   1.000
_cell.length_c   1.000
_cell.angle_alpha   90.00
_cell.angle_beta   90.00
_cell.angle_gamma   90.00
#
_symmetry.space_group_name_H-M   'P 1'
#
loop_
_entity.id
_entity.type
_entity.pdbx_description
1 polymer ?
#
loop_
_entity_poly.entity_id
_entity_poly.type
_entity_poly.pdbx_seq_one_letter_code
_entity_poly.pdbx_strand_id
1 'polypeptide(L)'
;CLGILLRGSVGPAEEEGSLLSLQRDAKGQYLFDLLCHHLNLLEKDYFGIRFVDPDKQRHWLEFTKSVVKQLRSQPPFTMCFRVKFYPADPAALKEEITRYLVFLQIKRDLYHGRLLCKTSDAALLAAYILQAEIGDYDPGKHPEGYSSKFQFFPKHSEKLERKIAEIHKTELSGQTPATSELNFLRKAQTLETYGVDPHPCKDVSGNAAFLAFTPFGFVVLQGNKRVHFIKW
;
A
#
# COMPACT_ATOMS: atom_id res chain seq x y z
N CYS A 1 0.14 4.90 -10.18
CA CYS A 1 0.98 4.64 -8.98
C CYS A 1 0.10 4.76 -7.73
N LEU A 2 -0.22 3.65 -7.04
CA LEU A 2 -1.02 3.66 -5.80
C LEU A 2 -0.17 4.02 -4.56
N GLY A 3 0.33 5.24 -4.52
CA GLY A 3 1.02 5.82 -3.38
C GLY A 3 1.35 7.27 -3.72
N ILE A 4 1.41 8.13 -2.71
CA ILE A 4 1.74 9.54 -2.91
C ILE A 4 3.19 9.59 -3.42
N LEU A 5 3.31 9.81 -4.73
CA LEU A 5 4.59 9.94 -5.43
C LEU A 5 5.05 11.38 -5.22
N LEU A 6 6.19 11.53 -4.57
CA LEU A 6 6.80 12.83 -4.36
C LEU A 6 7.89 12.99 -5.40
N ARG A 7 7.78 14.05 -6.20
CA ARG A 7 8.86 14.50 -7.07
C ARG A 7 9.57 15.65 -6.38
N GLY A 8 10.88 15.55 -6.22
CA GLY A 8 11.66 16.61 -5.59
C GLY A 8 12.61 17.27 -6.58
N SER A 9 12.70 18.60 -6.56
CA SER A 9 13.77 19.39 -7.15
C SER A 9 14.53 20.14 -6.04
N VAL A 10 15.74 20.64 -6.34
CA VAL A 10 16.51 21.45 -5.39
C VAL A 10 16.43 22.91 -5.86
N GLY A 11 15.89 23.80 -5.03
CA GLY A 11 15.67 25.20 -5.36
C GLY A 11 15.13 26.01 -4.17
N PRO A 12 14.96 27.34 -4.32
CA PRO A 12 14.23 28.16 -3.34
C PRO A 12 12.80 27.62 -3.15
N ALA A 13 12.25 27.81 -1.94
CA ALA A 13 11.00 27.18 -1.53
C ALA A 13 9.79 27.74 -2.30
N GLU A 14 9.39 27.07 -3.37
CA GLU A 14 8.13 27.29 -4.08
C GLU A 14 7.43 25.93 -4.29
N GLU A 15 6.11 25.90 -4.19
CA GLU A 15 5.27 24.71 -4.33
C GLU A 15 4.49 24.82 -5.65
N GLU A 16 4.78 23.95 -6.62
CA GLU A 16 4.06 23.91 -7.90
C GLU A 16 3.63 22.45 -8.19
N GLY A 17 2.45 22.07 -7.72
CA GLY A 17 1.89 20.71 -7.89
C GLY A 17 2.56 19.64 -7.02
N SER A 18 2.75 18.42 -7.54
CA SER A 18 3.42 17.30 -6.82
C SER A 18 4.95 17.43 -6.69
N LEU A 19 5.49 18.60 -7.03
CA LEU A 19 6.91 18.94 -6.97
C LEU A 19 7.22 19.71 -5.68
N LEU A 20 8.03 19.09 -4.82
CA LEU A 20 8.56 19.70 -3.60
C LEU A 20 9.94 20.30 -3.89
N SER A 21 10.10 21.59 -3.65
CA SER A 21 11.41 22.25 -3.61
C SER A 21 12.11 21.94 -2.28
N LEU A 22 13.11 21.07 -2.33
CA LEU A 22 13.86 20.66 -1.14
C LEU A 22 15.06 21.59 -0.92
N GLN A 23 15.11 22.24 0.24
CA GLN A 23 16.33 22.87 0.72
C GLN A 23 17.43 21.80 0.90
N ARG A 24 18.67 22.14 0.55
CA ARG A 24 19.80 21.19 0.51
C ARG A 24 20.04 20.46 1.85
N ASP A 25 19.79 21.15 2.95
CA ASP A 25 19.99 20.69 4.32
C ASP A 25 18.71 20.23 5.02
N ALA A 26 17.56 20.29 4.33
CA ALA A 26 16.29 19.83 4.86
C ALA A 26 16.40 18.38 5.37
N LYS A 27 16.04 18.18 6.64
CA LYS A 27 16.06 16.87 7.29
C LYS A 27 14.85 16.03 6.87
N GLY A 28 14.98 14.71 6.94
CA GLY A 28 13.86 13.80 6.66
C GLY A 28 12.63 14.06 7.53
N GLN A 29 12.83 14.47 8.79
CA GLN A 29 11.75 14.83 9.71
C GLN A 29 10.91 16.00 9.17
N TYR A 30 11.56 17.06 8.68
CA TYR A 30 10.86 18.24 8.15
C TYR A 30 9.97 17.86 6.96
N LEU A 31 10.50 17.08 6.02
CA LEU A 31 9.73 16.59 4.88
C LEU A 31 8.56 15.70 5.33
N PHE A 32 8.77 14.81 6.30
CA PHE A 32 7.72 13.95 6.82
C PHE A 32 6.61 14.74 7.52
N ASP A 33 6.96 15.72 8.34
CA ASP A 33 5.99 16.58 9.03
C ASP A 33 5.20 17.45 8.06
N LEU A 34 5.85 18.00 7.03
CA LEU A 34 5.18 18.77 5.97
C LEU A 34 4.10 17.93 5.26
N LEU A 35 4.43 16.68 4.91
CA LEU A 35 3.47 15.76 4.29
C LEU A 35 2.33 15.40 5.24
N CYS A 36 2.64 15.08 6.50
CA CYS A 36 1.60 14.76 7.47
C CYS A 36 0.69 15.97 7.72
N HIS A 37 1.23 17.18 7.75
CA HIS A 37 0.44 18.40 7.86
C HIS A 37 -0.46 18.60 6.63
N HIS A 38 0.08 18.47 5.41
CA HIS A 38 -0.69 18.57 4.17
C HIS A 38 -1.83 17.55 4.07
N LEU A 39 -1.60 16.34 4.57
CA LEU A 39 -2.60 15.26 4.62
C LEU A 39 -3.56 15.36 5.81
N ASN A 40 -3.37 16.33 6.71
CA ASN A 40 -4.06 16.43 7.99
C ASN A 40 -4.00 15.12 8.80
N LEU A 41 -2.82 14.49 8.83
CA LEU A 41 -2.58 13.18 9.44
C LEU A 41 -2.06 13.31 10.87
N LEU A 42 -2.86 12.84 11.83
CA LEU A 42 -2.52 12.83 13.26
C LEU A 42 -1.83 11.53 13.70
N GLU A 43 -2.30 10.37 13.23
CA GLU A 43 -1.74 9.04 13.56
C GLU A 43 -0.51 8.73 12.69
N LYS A 44 0.55 9.54 12.83
CA LYS A 44 1.73 9.53 11.96
C LYS A 44 2.62 8.28 12.12
N ASP A 45 2.56 7.62 13.28
CA ASP A 45 3.49 6.56 13.69
C ASP A 45 3.49 5.33 12.76
N TYR A 46 2.43 5.15 11.97
CA TYR A 46 2.32 4.03 11.02
C TYR A 46 3.08 4.26 9.71
N PHE A 47 3.50 5.48 9.42
CA PHE A 47 3.97 5.87 8.09
C PHE A 47 5.45 6.24 8.03
N GLY A 48 5.97 6.28 6.81
CA GLY A 48 7.29 6.77 6.51
C GLY A 48 7.45 7.14 5.05
N ILE A 49 8.60 7.72 4.72
CA ILE A 49 8.97 8.02 3.34
C ILE A 49 9.98 6.97 2.89
N ARG A 50 9.74 6.38 1.73
CA ARG A 50 10.61 5.37 1.12
C ARG A 50 11.15 5.87 -0.21
N PHE A 51 12.41 5.60 -0.50
CA PHE A 51 13.04 5.88 -1.78
C PHE A 51 13.74 4.64 -2.34
N VAL A 52 14.16 4.72 -3.60
CA VAL A 52 14.96 3.69 -4.26
C VAL A 52 16.28 4.33 -4.66
N ASP A 53 17.40 3.73 -4.27
CA ASP A 53 18.74 4.21 -4.60
C ASP A 53 19.15 3.83 -6.05
N PRO A 54 20.31 4.32 -6.54
CA PRO A 54 20.81 3.94 -7.87
C PRO A 54 20.97 2.43 -8.08
N ASP A 55 21.29 1.68 -7.01
CA ASP A 55 21.46 0.22 -6.98
C ASP A 55 20.13 -0.56 -6.88
N LYS A 56 19.01 0.16 -7.05
CA LYS A 56 17.63 -0.37 -7.02
C LYS A 56 17.22 -0.94 -5.66
N GLN A 57 17.92 -0.60 -4.59
CA GLN A 57 17.58 -0.97 -3.23
C GLN A 57 16.58 0.02 -2.62
N ARG A 58 15.69 -0.51 -1.80
CA ARG A 58 14.62 0.25 -1.16
C ARG A 58 15.08 0.69 0.22
N HIS A 59 14.95 1.98 0.50
CA HIS A 59 15.38 2.58 1.77
C HIS A 59 14.25 3.39 2.38
N TRP A 60 14.15 3.34 3.71
CA TRP A 60 13.36 4.30 4.47
C TRP A 60 14.20 5.55 4.72
N LEU A 61 13.60 6.71 4.51
CA LEU A 61 14.21 8.00 4.80
C LEU A 61 14.45 8.12 6.30
N GLU A 62 15.69 8.37 6.68
CA GLU A 62 16.09 8.66 8.05
C GLU A 62 15.72 10.10 8.40
N PHE A 63 15.00 10.27 9.51
CA PHE A 63 14.45 11.55 9.92
C PHE A 63 15.52 12.57 10.36
N THR A 64 16.65 12.09 10.89
CA THR A 64 17.72 12.96 11.43
C THR A 64 18.70 13.45 10.36
N LYS A 65 18.73 12.82 9.18
CA LYS A 65 19.68 13.11 8.10
C LYS A 65 19.06 14.01 7.04
N SER A 66 19.91 14.76 6.32
CA SER A 66 19.49 15.54 5.14
C SER A 66 18.91 14.62 4.07
N VAL A 67 17.79 15.01 3.47
CA VAL A 67 17.12 14.25 2.41
C VAL A 67 18.05 14.08 1.21
N VAL A 68 18.62 15.18 0.72
CA VAL A 68 19.51 15.18 -0.46
C VAL A 68 20.72 14.27 -0.26
N LYS A 69 21.32 14.27 0.95
CA LYS A 69 22.48 13.42 1.27
C LYS A 69 22.15 11.92 1.28
N GLN A 70 20.91 11.55 1.59
CA GLN A 70 20.47 10.15 1.64
C GLN A 70 20.16 9.59 0.25
N LEU A 71 19.57 10.41 -0.63
CA LEU A 71 19.08 9.95 -1.93
C LEU A 71 20.20 9.56 -2.90
N ARG A 72 21.41 10.12 -2.72
CA ARG A 72 22.63 9.82 -3.52
C ARG A 72 22.39 9.79 -5.04
N SER A 73 21.41 10.53 -5.53
CA SER A 73 20.96 10.58 -6.92
C SER A 73 20.84 12.02 -7.36
N GLN A 74 20.77 12.25 -8.67
CA GLN A 74 20.44 13.57 -9.22
C GLN A 74 18.91 13.71 -9.31
N PRO A 75 18.37 14.94 -9.12
CA PRO A 75 16.95 15.21 -9.37
C PRO A 75 16.50 14.81 -10.79
N PRO A 76 15.21 14.49 -11.00
CA PRO A 76 14.13 14.53 -10.01
C PRO A 76 14.17 13.35 -9.04
N PHE A 77 14.06 13.67 -7.75
CA PHE A 77 13.99 12.65 -6.71
C PHE A 77 12.64 11.95 -6.77
N THR A 78 12.64 10.63 -6.64
CA THR A 78 11.42 9.83 -6.53
C THR A 78 11.32 9.21 -5.15
N MET A 79 10.37 9.71 -4.36
CA MET A 79 10.06 9.17 -3.04
C MET A 79 8.59 8.77 -2.97
N CYS A 80 8.24 7.92 -2.00
CA CYS A 80 6.88 7.48 -1.76
C CYS A 80 6.55 7.57 -0.28
N PHE A 81 5.44 8.22 0.06
CA PHE A 81 4.82 8.06 1.37
C PHE A 81 4.16 6.67 1.46
N ARG A 82 4.45 5.91 2.52
CA ARG A 82 4.10 4.49 2.66
C ARG A 82 3.76 4.15 4.10
N VAL A 83 2.94 3.12 4.30
CA VAL A 83 2.84 2.45 5.61
C VAL A 83 4.16 1.74 5.88
N LYS A 84 4.79 2.07 6.99
CA LYS A 84 6.01 1.45 7.51
C LYS A 84 5.69 0.38 8.54
N PHE A 85 4.69 0.65 9.38
CA PHE A 85 4.22 -0.27 10.41
C PHE A 85 2.74 -0.51 10.18
N TYR A 86 2.37 -1.73 9.76
CA TYR A 86 0.97 -2.07 9.53
C TYR A 86 0.26 -2.18 10.88
N PRO A 87 -0.94 -1.61 11.06
CA PRO A 87 -1.70 -1.78 12.28
C PRO A 87 -2.16 -3.25 12.40
N ALA A 88 -2.06 -3.82 13.60
CA ALA A 88 -2.55 -5.18 13.86
C ALA A 88 -4.08 -5.26 13.70
N ASP A 89 -4.79 -4.19 14.06
CA ASP A 89 -6.22 -4.00 13.81
C ASP A 89 -6.43 -2.63 13.13
N PRO A 90 -6.55 -2.57 11.79
CA PRO A 90 -6.83 -1.34 11.07
C PRO A 90 -8.21 -0.75 11.40
N ALA A 91 -9.16 -1.54 11.89
CA ALA A 91 -10.49 -1.05 12.25
C ALA A 91 -10.47 -0.24 13.56
N ALA A 92 -9.43 -0.42 14.38
CA ALA A 92 -9.22 0.33 15.63
C ALA A 92 -8.53 1.69 15.42
N LEU A 93 -8.04 1.99 14.21
CA LEU A 93 -7.52 3.31 13.88
C LEU A 93 -8.62 4.36 14.07
N LYS A 94 -8.27 5.51 14.66
CA LYS A 94 -9.27 6.52 15.04
C LYS A 94 -9.68 7.36 13.84
N GLU A 95 -8.71 7.82 13.07
CA GLU A 95 -8.94 8.75 11.98
C GLU A 95 -9.30 8.01 10.68
N GLU A 96 -10.30 8.52 9.97
CA GLU A 96 -10.71 7.97 8.68
C GLU A 96 -9.60 8.09 7.63
N ILE A 97 -8.88 9.21 7.61
CA ILE A 97 -7.74 9.41 6.71
C ILE A 97 -6.64 8.36 6.93
N THR A 98 -6.38 7.97 8.18
CA THR A 98 -5.40 6.91 8.49
C THR A 98 -5.85 5.58 7.92
N ARG A 99 -7.13 5.20 8.13
CA ARG A 99 -7.71 3.97 7.58
C ARG A 99 -7.64 3.97 6.05
N TYR A 100 -7.98 5.09 5.43
CA TYR A 100 -7.92 5.26 3.97
C TYR A 100 -6.50 5.07 3.42
N LEU A 101 -5.49 5.68 4.04
CA LEU A 101 -4.09 5.53 3.61
C LEU A 101 -3.59 4.08 3.78
N VAL A 102 -4.01 3.40 4.84
CA VAL A 102 -3.73 1.96 5.03
C VAL A 102 -4.44 1.11 3.97
N PHE A 103 -5.70 1.42 3.64
CA PHE A 103 -6.44 0.80 2.54
C PHE A 103 -5.70 0.94 1.21
N LEU A 104 -5.26 2.15 0.85
CA LEU A 104 -4.51 2.40 -0.38
C LEU A 104 -3.21 1.60 -0.44
N GLN A 105 -2.51 1.48 0.67
CA GLN A 105 -1.29 0.69 0.75
C GLN A 105 -1.58 -0.80 0.51
N ILE A 106 -2.57 -1.37 1.18
CA ILE A 106 -2.89 -2.80 1.08
C ILE A 106 -3.49 -3.13 -0.29
N LYS A 107 -4.31 -2.23 -0.86
CA LYS A 107 -4.77 -2.33 -2.25
C LYS A 107 -3.60 -2.39 -3.23
N ARG A 108 -2.54 -1.61 -3.00
CA ARG A 108 -1.31 -1.70 -3.78
C ARG A 108 -0.58 -3.02 -3.57
N ASP A 109 -0.52 -3.52 -2.34
CA ASP A 109 0.12 -4.80 -2.04
C ASP A 109 -0.65 -5.96 -2.70
N LEU A 110 -1.98 -5.88 -2.79
CA LEU A 110 -2.81 -6.78 -3.58
C LEU A 110 -2.46 -6.70 -5.07
N TYR A 111 -2.40 -5.48 -5.63
CA TYR A 111 -2.05 -5.26 -7.04
C TYR A 111 -0.65 -5.75 -7.40
N HIS A 112 0.33 -5.63 -6.50
CA HIS A 112 1.69 -6.12 -6.76
C HIS A 112 1.93 -7.59 -6.34
N GLY A 113 0.88 -8.31 -5.93
CA GLY A 113 0.98 -9.72 -5.55
C GLY A 113 1.72 -9.98 -4.23
N ARG A 114 1.80 -8.97 -3.35
CA ARG A 114 2.37 -9.10 -2.00
C ARG A 114 1.35 -9.62 -0.99
N LEU A 115 0.08 -9.28 -1.18
CA LEU A 115 -1.02 -9.82 -0.39
C LEU A 115 -1.58 -11.07 -1.08
N LEU A 116 -1.03 -12.23 -0.70
CA LEU A 116 -1.45 -13.53 -1.20
C LEU A 116 -2.79 -13.94 -0.59
N CYS A 117 -3.71 -14.38 -1.45
CA CYS A 117 -5.02 -14.87 -1.05
C CYS A 117 -5.57 -15.87 -2.08
N LYS A 118 -6.56 -16.67 -1.67
CA LYS A 118 -7.32 -17.56 -2.56
C LYS A 118 -8.22 -16.74 -3.49
N THR A 119 -8.61 -17.31 -4.63
CA THR A 119 -9.44 -16.63 -5.65
C THR A 119 -10.73 -16.03 -5.10
N SER A 120 -11.39 -16.69 -4.14
CA SER A 120 -12.62 -16.14 -3.53
C SER A 120 -12.36 -14.88 -2.70
N ASP A 121 -11.26 -14.87 -1.95
CA ASP A 121 -10.86 -13.70 -1.15
C ASP A 121 -10.39 -12.57 -2.06
N ALA A 122 -9.66 -12.90 -3.13
CA ALA A 122 -9.27 -11.93 -4.16
C ALA A 122 -10.51 -11.26 -4.79
N ALA A 123 -11.52 -12.04 -5.17
CA ALA A 123 -12.76 -11.52 -5.74
C ALA A 123 -13.48 -10.57 -4.77
N LEU A 124 -13.59 -10.96 -3.50
CA LEU A 124 -14.22 -10.15 -2.46
C LEU A 124 -13.46 -8.83 -2.21
N LEU A 125 -12.13 -8.89 -2.09
CA LEU A 125 -11.29 -7.70 -1.90
C LEU A 125 -11.39 -6.74 -3.09
N ALA A 126 -11.37 -7.26 -4.32
CA ALA A 126 -11.57 -6.46 -5.52
C ALA A 126 -12.99 -5.86 -5.62
N ALA A 127 -14.02 -6.59 -5.17
CA ALA A 127 -15.37 -6.07 -5.11
C ALA A 127 -15.50 -4.91 -4.11
N TYR A 128 -14.86 -4.98 -2.93
CA TYR A 128 -14.81 -3.85 -2.01
C TYR A 128 -14.10 -2.63 -2.61
N ILE A 129 -12.99 -2.84 -3.33
CA ILE A 129 -12.30 -1.76 -4.03
C ILE A 129 -13.23 -1.13 -5.07
N LEU A 130 -13.94 -1.95 -5.84
CA LEU A 130 -14.86 -1.50 -6.87
C LEU A 130 -16.01 -0.67 -6.26
N GLN A 131 -16.69 -1.20 -5.24
CA GLN A 131 -17.74 -0.49 -4.51
C GLN A 131 -17.25 0.86 -3.95
N ALA A 132 -16.03 0.91 -3.41
CA ALA A 132 -15.46 2.15 -2.89
C ALA A 132 -15.16 3.19 -3.99
N GLU A 133 -14.84 2.76 -5.22
CA GLU A 133 -14.51 3.66 -6.33
C GLU A 133 -15.72 4.14 -7.13
N ILE A 134 -16.72 3.28 -7.35
CA ILE A 134 -17.84 3.58 -8.25
C ILE A 134 -19.22 3.55 -7.58
N GLY A 135 -19.30 3.20 -6.29
CA GLY A 135 -20.56 3.05 -5.56
C GLY A 135 -21.37 1.86 -6.06
N ASP A 136 -22.67 1.86 -5.74
CA ASP A 136 -23.58 0.75 -6.01
C ASP A 136 -23.65 0.33 -7.48
N TYR A 137 -23.91 -0.96 -7.71
CA TYR A 137 -24.17 -1.48 -9.03
C TYR A 137 -25.42 -0.84 -9.68
N ASP A 138 -25.23 -0.24 -10.85
CA ASP A 138 -26.27 0.33 -11.71
C ASP A 138 -26.29 -0.40 -13.08
N PRO A 139 -27.39 -1.09 -13.45
CA PRO A 139 -27.49 -1.80 -14.74
C PRO A 139 -27.26 -0.91 -15.98
N GLY A 140 -27.56 0.38 -15.91
CA GLY A 140 -27.36 1.34 -17.00
C GLY A 140 -25.90 1.80 -17.14
N LYS A 141 -25.12 1.74 -16.06
CA LYS A 141 -23.70 2.15 -16.05
C LYS A 141 -22.73 0.98 -16.09
N HIS A 142 -23.16 -0.20 -15.65
CA HIS A 142 -22.32 -1.38 -15.45
C HIS A 142 -22.74 -2.53 -16.38
N PRO A 143 -22.41 -2.44 -17.69
CA PRO A 143 -22.63 -3.52 -18.63
C PRO A 143 -21.74 -4.73 -18.31
N GLU A 144 -22.01 -5.88 -18.93
CA GLU A 144 -21.15 -7.06 -18.78
C GLU A 144 -19.67 -6.74 -19.05
N GLY A 145 -18.78 -7.26 -18.20
CA GLY A 145 -17.34 -6.98 -18.27
C GLY A 145 -16.89 -5.61 -17.77
N TYR A 146 -17.77 -4.79 -17.15
CA TYR A 146 -17.37 -3.48 -16.60
C TYR A 146 -16.21 -3.56 -15.60
N SER A 147 -16.15 -4.63 -14.80
CA SER A 147 -15.09 -4.87 -13.82
C SER A 147 -13.71 -5.03 -14.45
N SER A 148 -13.61 -5.47 -15.70
CA SER A 148 -12.33 -5.68 -16.42
C SER A 148 -11.62 -4.37 -16.74
N LYS A 149 -12.31 -3.23 -16.65
CA LYS A 149 -11.72 -1.89 -16.80
C LYS A 149 -10.85 -1.48 -15.61
N PHE A 150 -10.97 -2.19 -14.49
CA PHE A 150 -10.26 -1.90 -13.25
C PHE A 150 -9.09 -2.87 -13.06
N GLN A 151 -7.90 -2.34 -12.80
CA GLN A 151 -6.72 -3.16 -12.58
C GLN A 151 -6.51 -3.48 -11.09
N PHE A 152 -7.17 -4.54 -10.61
CA PHE A 152 -7.02 -5.02 -9.23
C PHE A 152 -5.78 -5.89 -9.01
N PHE A 153 -5.39 -6.68 -10.02
CA PHE A 153 -4.31 -7.66 -9.97
C PHE A 153 -3.35 -7.53 -11.17
N PRO A 154 -2.13 -8.11 -11.14
CA PRO A 154 -1.24 -8.14 -12.30
C PRO A 154 -1.78 -9.02 -13.43
N LYS A 155 -2.53 -10.07 -13.09
CA LYS A 155 -3.10 -11.04 -14.02
C LYS A 155 -4.58 -11.20 -13.70
N HIS A 156 -5.42 -11.04 -14.72
CA HIS A 156 -6.86 -11.18 -14.61
C HIS A 156 -7.30 -12.45 -15.33
N SER A 157 -8.33 -13.09 -14.81
CA SER A 157 -9.02 -14.17 -15.51
C SER A 157 -10.48 -13.79 -15.60
N GLU A 158 -11.13 -14.11 -16.71
CA GLU A 158 -12.54 -13.81 -16.94
C GLU A 158 -13.44 -14.40 -15.84
N LYS A 159 -13.06 -15.57 -15.28
CA LYS A 159 -13.73 -16.19 -14.14
C LYS A 159 -13.67 -15.33 -12.88
N LEU A 160 -12.52 -14.71 -12.61
CA LEU A 160 -12.34 -13.81 -11.46
C LEU A 160 -13.14 -12.52 -11.66
N GLU A 161 -13.08 -11.93 -12.86
CA GLU A 161 -13.82 -10.71 -13.20
C GLU A 161 -15.34 -10.90 -13.04
N ARG A 162 -15.89 -12.00 -13.56
CA ARG A 162 -17.29 -12.37 -13.36
C ARG A 162 -17.64 -12.48 -11.88
N LYS A 163 -16.77 -13.09 -11.08
CA LYS A 163 -17.03 -13.23 -9.64
C LYS A 163 -16.99 -11.90 -8.89
N ILE A 164 -16.09 -10.98 -9.28
CA ILE A 164 -16.03 -9.63 -8.73
C ILE A 164 -17.33 -8.88 -9.03
N ALA A 165 -17.77 -8.91 -10.29
CA ALA A 165 -19.00 -8.25 -10.73
C ALA A 165 -20.25 -8.81 -10.05
N GLU A 166 -20.30 -10.13 -9.83
CA GLU A 166 -21.37 -10.80 -9.09
C GLU A 166 -21.44 -10.30 -7.65
N ILE A 167 -20.32 -10.35 -6.90
CA ILE A 167 -20.27 -9.89 -5.49
C ILE A 167 -20.66 -8.42 -5.38
N HIS A 168 -20.11 -7.56 -6.25
CA HIS A 168 -20.45 -6.14 -6.28
C HIS A 168 -21.95 -5.90 -6.48
N LYS A 169 -22.59 -6.68 -7.36
CA LYS A 169 -24.02 -6.57 -7.66
C LYS A 169 -24.91 -7.11 -6.53
N THR A 170 -24.54 -8.21 -5.88
CA THR A 170 -25.46 -8.93 -4.99
C THR A 170 -25.21 -8.73 -3.50
N GLU A 171 -23.98 -8.37 -3.10
CA GLU A 171 -23.57 -8.38 -1.69
C GLU A 171 -23.21 -6.99 -1.13
N LEU A 172 -22.89 -6.01 -1.99
CA LEU A 172 -22.28 -4.74 -1.56
C LEU A 172 -23.17 -3.49 -1.68
N SER A 173 -24.40 -3.62 -2.19
CA SER A 173 -25.31 -2.49 -2.35
C SER A 173 -25.58 -1.77 -1.02
N GLY A 174 -25.58 -0.45 -1.07
CA GLY A 174 -25.78 0.45 0.06
C GLY A 174 -24.52 0.71 0.88
N GLN A 175 -23.38 0.09 0.57
CA GLN A 175 -22.13 0.40 1.27
C GLN A 175 -21.55 1.72 0.78
N THR A 176 -21.26 2.61 1.72
CA THR A 176 -20.46 3.82 1.47
C THR A 176 -18.99 3.46 1.20
N PRO A 177 -18.21 4.34 0.53
CA PRO A 177 -16.78 4.10 0.33
C PRO A 177 -16.04 3.77 1.62
N ALA A 178 -16.23 4.56 2.69
CA ALA A 178 -15.60 4.31 3.99
C ALA A 178 -15.97 2.94 4.60
N THR A 179 -17.21 2.47 4.38
CA THR A 179 -17.65 1.15 4.84
C THR A 179 -16.98 0.03 4.05
N SER A 180 -16.91 0.16 2.72
CA SER A 180 -16.24 -0.82 1.86
C SER A 180 -14.73 -0.90 2.10
N GLU A 181 -14.09 0.25 2.32
CA GLU A 181 -12.68 0.34 2.72
C GLU A 181 -12.44 -0.35 4.07
N LEU A 182 -13.30 -0.10 5.06
CA LEU A 182 -13.21 -0.75 6.37
C LEU A 182 -13.38 -2.27 6.26
N ASN A 183 -14.35 -2.74 5.47
CA ASN A 183 -14.59 -4.17 5.26
C ASN A 183 -13.45 -4.83 4.48
N PHE A 184 -12.86 -4.13 3.51
CA PHE A 184 -11.64 -4.54 2.85
C PHE A 184 -10.51 -4.74 3.86
N LEU A 185 -10.28 -3.77 4.74
CA LEU A 185 -9.23 -3.83 5.77
C LEU A 185 -9.44 -5.01 6.72
N ARG A 186 -10.68 -5.20 7.21
CA ARG A 186 -11.07 -6.32 8.06
C ARG A 186 -10.84 -7.67 7.39
N LYS A 187 -11.06 -7.77 6.08
CA LYS A 187 -10.76 -8.99 5.35
C LYS A 187 -9.25 -9.16 5.16
N ALA A 188 -8.55 -8.11 4.75
CA ALA A 188 -7.12 -8.15 4.45
C ALA A 188 -6.27 -8.54 5.68
N GLN A 189 -6.60 -8.04 6.88
CA GLN A 189 -5.87 -8.41 8.11
C GLN A 189 -5.92 -9.90 8.44
N THR A 190 -6.91 -10.64 7.92
CA THR A 190 -7.03 -12.09 8.15
C THR A 190 -6.10 -12.91 7.27
N LEU A 191 -5.47 -12.28 6.26
CA LEU A 191 -4.59 -12.98 5.33
C LEU A 191 -3.18 -13.12 5.90
N GLU A 192 -2.58 -14.28 5.66
CA GLU A 192 -1.26 -14.67 6.18
C GLU A 192 -0.13 -13.72 5.80
N THR A 193 -0.28 -13.03 4.65
CA THR A 193 0.72 -12.10 4.11
C THR A 193 0.38 -10.63 4.36
N TYR A 194 -0.59 -10.36 5.24
CA TYR A 194 -0.91 -9.01 5.67
C TYR A 194 0.32 -8.31 6.27
N GLY A 195 0.66 -7.14 5.73
CA GLY A 195 1.79 -6.34 6.18
C GLY A 195 3.18 -6.90 5.87
N VAL A 196 3.28 -7.96 5.05
CA VAL A 196 4.56 -8.58 4.69
C VAL A 196 5.34 -7.67 3.73
N ASP A 197 6.51 -7.19 4.15
CA ASP A 197 7.55 -6.61 3.29
C ASP A 197 8.73 -7.57 3.10
N PRO A 198 8.71 -8.39 2.04
CA PRO A 198 9.70 -9.45 1.86
C PRO A 198 11.06 -8.87 1.46
N HIS A 199 12.07 -9.22 2.23
CA HIS A 199 13.48 -8.94 1.99
C HIS A 199 14.13 -10.23 1.47
N PRO A 200 14.68 -10.23 0.25
CA PRO A 200 15.34 -11.41 -0.31
C PRO A 200 16.52 -11.85 0.57
N CYS A 201 16.61 -13.14 0.87
CA CYS A 201 17.72 -13.74 1.59
C CYS A 201 17.99 -15.16 1.07
N LYS A 202 18.96 -15.84 1.69
CA LYS A 202 19.20 -17.28 1.49
C LYS A 202 19.05 -18.01 2.80
N ASP A 203 18.52 -19.23 2.76
CA ASP A 203 18.54 -20.14 3.91
C ASP A 203 19.94 -20.75 4.11
N VAL A 204 20.09 -21.58 5.15
CA VAL A 204 21.35 -22.26 5.47
C VAL A 204 21.83 -23.22 4.37
N SER A 205 20.93 -23.67 3.50
CA SER A 205 21.20 -24.54 2.35
C SER A 205 21.45 -23.75 1.06
N GLY A 206 21.41 -22.41 1.11
CA GLY A 206 21.61 -21.53 -0.04
C GLY A 206 20.37 -21.29 -0.90
N ASN A 207 19.20 -21.84 -0.53
CA ASN A 207 17.97 -21.64 -1.27
C ASN A 207 17.43 -20.23 -1.08
N ALA A 208 16.80 -19.69 -2.12
CA ALA A 208 16.15 -18.38 -2.04
C ALA A 208 14.98 -18.41 -1.04
N ALA A 209 15.00 -17.45 -0.12
CA ALA A 209 13.94 -17.21 0.84
C ALA A 209 13.65 -15.71 0.94
N PHE A 210 12.57 -15.36 1.63
CA PHE A 210 12.25 -13.99 1.96
C PHE A 210 11.98 -13.86 3.45
N LEU A 211 12.55 -12.83 4.06
CA LEU A 211 12.28 -12.44 5.45
C LEU A 211 11.34 -11.25 5.46
N ALA A 212 10.34 -11.25 6.34
CA ALA A 212 9.52 -10.07 6.56
C ALA A 212 9.15 -9.90 8.03
N PHE A 213 8.96 -8.65 8.39
CA PHE A 213 8.42 -8.22 9.67
C PHE A 213 6.94 -7.93 9.46
N THR A 214 6.10 -8.48 10.32
CA THR A 214 4.65 -8.27 10.31
C THR A 214 4.21 -7.68 11.65
N PRO A 215 2.98 -7.17 11.79
CA PRO A 215 2.49 -6.68 13.08
C PRO A 215 2.48 -7.77 14.16
N PHE A 216 2.46 -9.05 13.76
CA PHE A 216 2.29 -10.20 14.65
C PHE A 216 3.59 -10.96 14.95
N GLY A 217 4.66 -10.67 14.22
CA GLY A 217 5.90 -11.41 14.35
C GLY A 217 6.77 -11.35 13.10
N PHE A 218 7.79 -12.19 13.11
CA PHE A 218 8.73 -12.42 12.04
C PHE A 218 8.28 -13.61 11.18
N VAL A 219 8.38 -13.49 9.85
CA VAL A 219 7.99 -14.53 8.91
C VAL A 219 9.11 -14.85 7.92
N VAL A 220 9.26 -16.14 7.62
CA VAL A 220 10.11 -16.65 6.54
C VAL A 220 9.21 -17.26 5.47
N LEU A 221 9.40 -16.82 4.23
CA LEU A 221 8.70 -17.34 3.06
C LEU A 221 9.68 -18.04 2.12
N GLN A 222 9.30 -19.21 1.61
CA GLN A 222 9.97 -19.87 0.49
C GLN A 222 8.97 -19.98 -0.67
N GLY A 223 9.27 -19.29 -1.77
CA GLY A 223 8.28 -19.04 -2.83
C GLY A 223 7.05 -18.30 -2.27
N ASN A 224 5.87 -18.88 -2.47
CA ASN A 224 4.59 -18.32 -2.00
C ASN A 224 4.08 -19.00 -0.71
N LYS A 225 4.94 -19.75 0.00
CA LYS A 225 4.57 -20.47 1.22
C LYS A 225 5.31 -19.92 2.43
N ARG A 226 4.59 -19.75 3.52
CA ARG A 226 5.19 -19.49 4.83
C ARG A 226 5.80 -20.77 5.38
N VAL A 227 7.09 -20.72 5.71
CA VAL A 227 7.83 -21.85 6.29
C VAL A 227 8.09 -21.67 7.77
N HIS A 228 8.29 -20.43 8.23
CA HIS A 228 8.42 -20.11 9.65
C HIS A 228 7.61 -18.88 10.02
N PHE A 229 7.10 -18.89 11.24
CA PHE A 229 6.46 -17.76 11.88
C PHE A 229 6.88 -17.72 13.35
N ILE A 230 7.56 -16.64 13.75
CA ILE A 230 8.03 -16.42 15.12
C ILE A 230 7.30 -15.19 15.63
N LYS A 231 6.46 -15.36 16.66
CA LYS A 231 5.78 -14.23 17.32
C LYS A 231 6.80 -13.35 18.04
N TRP A 232 6.48 -12.06 18.19
CA TRP A 232 7.28 -11.12 18.99
C TRP A 232 7.48 -11.59 20.44
#